data_AF-A0A9P8EYP4-F1
#
_entry.id   AF-A0A9P8EYP4-F1
#
_cell.length_a   1.000
_cell.length_b   1.000
_cell.length_c   1.000
_cell.angle_alpha   90.00
_cell.angle_beta   90.00
_cell.angle_gamma   90.00
#
_symmetry.space_group_name_H-M   'P 1'
#
loop_
_entity.id
_entity.type
_entity.pdbx_description
1 polymer ?
#
loop_
_entity_poly.entity_id
_entity_poly.type
_entity_poly.pdbx_seq_one_letter_code
_entity_poly.pdbx_strand_id
1 'polypeptide(L)'
;MKAAPLLVSWHNDNTPIYSAHFEPHGKGRLATAGGDNNVRLWKIEGSGEDRSVTYLSTLAKHTQAVNVVRWCPKGFLPPSPLYST
;
A
#
# COMPACT_ATOMS: atom_id res chain seq x y z
N MET A 1 -3.33 11.85 24.68
CA MET A 1 -2.64 11.01 23.67
C MET A 1 -1.71 11.91 22.87
N LYS A 2 -0.40 11.68 22.89
CA LYS A 2 0.54 12.33 21.95
C LYS A 2 0.57 11.47 20.69
N ALA A 3 0.28 12.05 19.55
CA ALA A 3 0.44 11.41 18.24
C ALA A 3 1.57 12.13 17.52
N ALA A 4 2.66 11.42 17.22
CA ALA A 4 3.72 11.94 16.38
C ALA A 4 3.42 11.55 14.91
N PRO A 5 3.26 12.51 13.99
CA PRO A 5 3.05 12.21 12.58
C PRO A 5 4.37 11.72 11.95
N LEU A 6 4.32 10.62 11.21
CA LEU A 6 5.42 10.19 10.37
C LEU A 6 5.27 10.85 8.99
N LEU A 7 6.13 11.83 8.66
CA LEU A 7 6.04 12.59 7.40
C LEU A 7 6.81 11.92 6.27
N VAL A 8 6.02 11.36 5.36
CA VAL A 8 6.38 10.53 4.21
C VAL A 8 6.47 11.16 2.81
N SER A 9 7.56 11.79 2.35
CA SER A 9 7.62 12.33 0.96
C SER A 9 8.02 11.26 -0.07
N TRP A 10 7.05 10.50 -0.58
CA TRP A 10 7.33 9.22 -1.24
C TRP A 10 6.81 9.07 -2.68
N HIS A 11 5.89 9.92 -3.14
CA HIS A 11 5.45 9.95 -4.54
C HIS A 11 6.30 10.95 -5.33
N ASN A 12 6.48 10.69 -6.62
CA ASN A 12 7.34 11.53 -7.46
C ASN A 12 6.77 12.94 -7.59
N ASP A 13 7.68 13.92 -7.72
CA ASP A 13 7.39 15.32 -8.02
C ASP A 13 6.40 15.97 -7.05
N ASN A 14 6.32 15.44 -5.82
CA ASN A 14 5.39 15.88 -4.78
C ASN A 14 3.92 15.91 -5.25
N THR A 15 3.58 15.01 -6.19
CA THR A 15 2.21 14.87 -6.69
C THR A 15 1.28 14.36 -5.59
N PRO A 16 -0.01 14.78 -5.62
CA PRO A 16 -0.96 14.41 -4.58
C PRO A 16 -1.24 12.90 -4.56
N ILE A 17 -1.41 12.36 -3.35
CA ILE A 17 -1.92 11.01 -3.12
C ILE A 17 -3.45 11.09 -3.06
N TYR A 18 -4.13 10.34 -3.92
CA TYR A 18 -5.60 10.31 -3.98
C TYR A 18 -6.20 9.21 -3.12
N SER A 19 -5.48 8.10 -2.93
CA SER A 19 -5.99 6.96 -2.18
C SER A 19 -4.88 6.24 -1.44
N ALA A 20 -5.20 5.82 -0.22
CA ALA A 20 -4.37 4.94 0.59
C ALA A 20 -5.25 3.85 1.24
N HIS A 21 -4.76 2.60 1.28
CA HIS A 21 -5.49 1.51 1.93
C HIS A 21 -4.52 0.56 2.63
N PHE A 22 -4.75 0.30 3.91
CA PHE A 22 -4.02 -0.71 4.66
C PHE A 22 -4.49 -2.12 4.25
N GLU A 23 -3.56 -3.06 4.26
CA GLU A 23 -3.86 -4.46 4.08
C GLU A 23 -4.71 -4.97 5.26
N PRO A 24 -5.92 -5.48 5.00
CA PRO A 24 -6.76 -6.04 6.05
C PRO A 24 -6.18 -7.38 6.52
N HIS A 25 -6.07 -7.54 7.85
CA HIS A 25 -5.62 -8.78 8.52
C HIS A 25 -4.23 -9.30 8.11
N GLY A 26 -3.40 -8.46 7.46
CA GLY A 26 -2.13 -8.88 6.90
C GLY A 26 -0.90 -8.35 7.65
N LYS A 27 0.24 -8.33 6.96
CA LYS A 27 1.58 -8.11 7.53
C LYS A 27 1.92 -6.63 7.75
N GLY A 28 0.92 -5.78 7.97
CA GLY A 28 1.11 -4.34 8.12
C GLY A 28 1.46 -3.62 6.82
N ARG A 29 0.95 -4.07 5.67
CA ARG A 29 1.20 -3.40 4.39
C ARG A 29 0.26 -2.22 4.16
N LEU A 30 0.75 -1.20 3.47
CA LEU A 30 -0.02 -0.04 3.00
C LEU A 30 0.16 0.08 1.49
N ALA A 31 -0.93 0.32 0.78
CA ALA A 31 -0.91 0.69 -0.63
C ALA A 31 -1.26 2.18 -0.77
N THR A 32 -0.51 2.92 -1.59
CA THR A 32 -0.78 4.33 -1.91
C THR A 32 -0.82 4.52 -3.43
N ALA A 33 -1.63 5.47 -3.89
CA ALA A 33 -1.78 5.81 -5.29
C ALA A 33 -2.14 7.29 -5.48
N GLY A 34 -1.67 7.89 -6.57
CA GLY A 34 -1.80 9.32 -6.78
C GLY A 34 -1.53 9.81 -8.20
N GLY A 35 -1.19 11.09 -8.28
CA GLY A 35 -0.98 11.84 -9.52
C GLY A 35 0.28 11.48 -10.30
N ASP A 36 1.24 10.73 -9.71
CA ASP A 36 2.43 10.24 -10.41
C ASP A 36 2.21 8.94 -11.20
N ASN A 37 0.94 8.53 -11.35
CA ASN A 37 0.52 7.33 -12.10
C ASN A 37 1.02 6.01 -11.50
N ASN A 38 1.57 6.04 -10.28
CA ASN A 38 2.15 4.86 -9.65
C ASN A 38 1.29 4.39 -8.48
N VAL A 39 1.25 3.05 -8.32
CA VAL A 39 0.83 2.44 -7.05
C VAL A 39 2.08 2.00 -6.31
N ARG A 40 2.21 2.36 -5.04
CA ARG A 40 3.35 1.97 -4.21
C ARG A 40 2.90 1.12 -3.04
N LEU A 41 3.72 0.14 -2.70
CA LEU A 41 3.51 -0.74 -1.56
C LEU A 41 4.56 -0.47 -0.49
N TRP A 42 4.09 -0.43 0.75
CA TRP A 42 4.88 -0.13 1.93
C TRP A 42 4.65 -1.21 2.98
N LYS A 43 5.67 -1.50 3.77
CA LYS A 43 5.57 -2.30 4.99
C LYS A 43 5.73 -1.37 6.17
N ILE A 44 4.80 -1.45 7.11
CA ILE A 44 4.79 -0.63 8.31
C ILE A 44 4.95 -1.57 9.49
N GLU A 45 6.00 -1.36 10.27
CA GLU A 45 6.35 -2.20 11.42
C GLU A 45 6.51 -1.35 12.67
N GLY A 46 6.38 -1.99 13.84
CA GLY A 46 6.47 -1.32 15.13
C GLY A 46 5.22 -0.50 15.50
N SER A 47 5.24 0.06 16.71
CA SER A 47 4.17 0.88 17.26
C SER A 47 4.75 2.03 18.08
N GLY A 48 4.06 3.17 18.12
CA GLY A 48 4.53 4.33 18.87
C GLY A 48 5.80 4.94 18.27
N GLU A 49 6.83 5.11 19.09
CA GLU A 49 8.10 5.74 18.70
C GLU A 49 8.98 4.83 17.83
N ASP A 50 8.83 3.51 17.92
CA ASP A 50 9.60 2.53 17.13
C ASP A 50 8.99 2.23 15.76
N ARG A 51 8.04 3.04 15.30
CA ARG A 51 7.34 2.82 14.03
C ARG A 51 8.28 3.09 12.87
N SER A 52 8.52 2.06 12.05
CA SER A 52 9.32 2.15 10.83
C SER A 52 8.46 1.89 9.59
N VAL A 53 8.87 2.47 8.47
CA VAL A 53 8.22 2.22 7.18
C VAL A 53 9.26 1.90 6.13
N THR A 54 9.05 0.76 5.49
CA THR A 54 9.93 0.21 4.47
C THR A 54 9.21 0.19 3.14
N TYR A 55 9.84 0.75 2.11
CA TYR A 55 9.37 0.65 0.74
C TYR A 55 9.49 -0.80 0.25
N LEU A 56 8.43 -1.33 -0.37
CA LEU A 56 8.42 -2.69 -0.91
C LEU A 56 8.53 -2.68 -2.44
N SER A 57 7.64 -1.95 -3.11
CA SER A 57 7.59 -1.96 -4.58
C SER A 57 6.80 -0.78 -5.16
N THR A 58 7.03 -0.53 -6.44
CA THR A 58 6.23 0.35 -7.28
C THR A 58 5.64 -0.47 -8.41
N LEU A 59 4.33 -0.34 -8.61
CA LEU A 59 3.60 -0.88 -9.74
C LEU A 59 3.41 0.26 -10.75
N ALA A 60 4.34 0.36 -11.68
CA ALA A 60 4.37 1.39 -12.72
C ALA A 60 3.84 0.83 -14.04
N LYS A 61 2.58 1.13 -14.36
CA LYS A 61 1.96 0.76 -15.65
C LYS A 61 0.85 1.71 -16.08
N HIS A 62 0.17 2.37 -15.13
CA HIS A 62 -0.82 3.37 -15.48
C HIS A 62 -0.16 4.53 -16.21
N THR A 63 -0.80 5.01 -17.26
CA THR A 63 -0.35 6.16 -18.07
C THR A 63 -0.97 7.48 -17.60
N GLN A 64 -1.87 7.41 -16.62
CA GLN A 64 -2.57 8.53 -16.01
C GLN A 64 -2.75 8.29 -14.51
N ALA A 65 -3.23 9.32 -13.82
CA ALA A 65 -3.47 9.33 -12.39
C ALA A 65 -4.22 8.08 -11.91
N VAL A 66 -3.75 7.51 -10.80
CA VAL A 66 -4.42 6.37 -10.17
C VAL A 66 -5.33 6.91 -9.07
N ASN A 67 -6.63 6.92 -9.34
CA ASN A 67 -7.62 7.54 -8.45
C ASN A 67 -7.87 6.75 -7.17
N VAL A 68 -7.84 5.40 -7.23
CA VAL A 68 -8.24 4.54 -6.11
C VAL A 68 -7.40 3.28 -6.06
N VAL A 69 -7.01 2.88 -4.84
CA VAL A 69 -6.45 1.56 -4.54
C VAL A 69 -7.16 0.92 -3.37
N ARG A 70 -7.39 -0.40 -3.45
CA ARG A 70 -7.99 -1.21 -2.41
C ARG A 70 -7.36 -2.60 -2.39
N TRP A 71 -6.80 -2.98 -1.24
CA TRP A 71 -6.57 -4.38 -0.91
C TRP A 71 -7.85 -5.21 -0.95
N CYS A 72 -7.72 -6.47 -1.39
CA CYS A 72 -8.79 -7.45 -1.26
C CYS A 72 -9.09 -7.71 0.24
N PRO A 73 -10.37 -7.67 0.66
CA PRO A 73 -10.75 -7.89 2.06
C PRO A 73 -10.54 -9.34 2.53
N LYS A 74 -10.67 -10.30 1.61
CA LYS A 74 -10.38 -11.71 1.88
C LYS A 74 -8.96 -11.97 1.40
N GLY A 75 -8.02 -12.13 2.34
CA GLY A 75 -6.62 -12.45 2.03
C GLY A 75 -6.53 -13.56 0.97
N PHE A 76 -5.53 -13.45 0.09
CA PHE A 76 -5.33 -14.32 -1.07
C PHE A 76 -5.61 -15.79 -0.74
N LEU A 77 -6.69 -16.34 -1.31
CA LEU A 77 -6.91 -17.78 -1.35
C LEU A 77 -5.94 -18.35 -2.39
N PRO A 78 -5.06 -19.30 -2.04
CA PRO A 78 -4.32 -20.02 -3.06
C PRO A 78 -5.31 -20.70 -4.02
N PRO A 79 -5.00 -20.83 -5.32
CA PRO A 79 -5.84 -21.59 -6.23
C PRO A 79 -5.99 -23.00 -5.65
N SER A 80 -7.22 -23.40 -5.34
CA SER A 80 -7.51 -24.78 -4.96
C SER A 80 -7.07 -25.69 -6.11
N PRO A 81 -6.30 -26.76 -5.85
CA PRO A 81 -6.06 -27.76 -6.88
C PRO A 81 -7.40 -28.43 -7.18
N LEU A 82 -8.02 -28.05 -8.30
CA LEU A 82 -9.12 -28.82 -8.85
C LEU A 82 -8.52 -30.12 -9.37
N TYR A 83 -8.61 -31.17 -8.55
CA TYR A 83 -8.59 -32.53 -9.08
C TYR A 83 -9.81 -32.66 -10.00
N SER A 84 -9.58 -32.67 -11.31
CA SER A 84 -10.50 -33.31 -12.25
C SER A 84 -10.05 -34.75 -12.39
N THR A 85 -10.99 -35.65 -12.12
CA THR A 85 -10.96 -37.09 -12.39
C THR A 85 -10.50 -37.41 -13.80
#